data_AF-A0A3D9E1Y4-F1
#
_entry.id   AF-A0A3D9E1Y4-F1
#
_cell.length_a   1.000
_cell.length_b   1.000
_cell.length_c   1.000
_cell.angle_alpha   90.00
_cell.angle_beta   90.00
_cell.angle_gamma   90.00
#
_symmetry.space_group_name_H-M   'P 1'
#
loop_
_entity.id
_entity.type
_entity.pdbx_description
1 polymer ?
#
loop_
_entity_poly.entity_id
_entity_poly.type
_entity_poly.pdbx_seq_one_letter_code
_entity_poly.pdbx_strand_id
1 'polypeptide(L)'
;MGARGIYVATTIRATLDEVWTATQDPSQHVRWDVRFSRITPTTSTPDGAARFVYERRTPVHTVRGDGISIGETSRPDGTRTSALRFTTHDRLSPLRDGRGYWRYEPVDDGIRFSTGYDYAAGWGPLDVIVRPIVGWATAWSFDRLRLWLETGVEPERYALWHALAFWRGDRPRASRCERVPPHRRRALDDAPATLAALPAPGGTR
;
A
#
# COMPACT_ATOMS: atom_id res chain seq x y z
N MET A 1 11.48 21.90 -2.58
CA MET A 1 11.50 21.21 -1.27
C MET A 1 11.05 19.77 -1.50
N GLY A 2 11.94 18.79 -1.35
CA GLY A 2 11.63 17.39 -1.69
C GLY A 2 10.40 16.90 -0.92
N ALA A 3 9.38 16.46 -1.66
CA ALA A 3 8.13 15.96 -1.09
C ALA A 3 8.43 14.85 -0.08
N ARG A 4 7.88 14.95 1.13
CA ARG A 4 8.00 13.87 2.13
C ARG A 4 7.24 12.67 1.58
N GLY A 5 7.97 11.64 1.14
CA GLY A 5 7.34 10.34 0.87
C GLY A 5 6.60 9.83 2.11
N ILE A 6 5.62 8.97 1.90
CA ILE A 6 4.85 8.33 2.96
C ILE A 6 5.54 7.01 3.31
N TYR A 7 5.78 6.81 4.61
CA TYR A 7 6.24 5.55 5.16
C TYR A 7 5.26 5.04 6.20
N VAL A 8 4.99 3.74 6.14
CA VAL A 8 4.19 3.03 7.15
C VAL A 8 4.79 1.65 7.37
N ALA A 9 4.91 1.23 8.62
CA ALA A 9 5.27 -0.14 8.96
C ALA A 9 4.44 -0.69 10.12
N THR A 10 4.26 -2.00 10.13
CA THR A 10 3.66 -2.76 11.23
C THR A 10 4.31 -4.14 11.32
N THR A 11 4.38 -4.71 12.52
CA THR A 11 4.68 -6.13 12.69
C THR A 11 3.37 -6.90 12.71
N ILE A 12 3.32 -8.04 12.03
CA ILE A 12 2.16 -8.92 11.96
C ILE A 12 2.59 -10.31 12.43
N ARG A 13 1.93 -10.83 13.47
CA ARG A 13 2.15 -12.20 13.95
C ARG A 13 1.46 -13.21 13.03
N ALA A 14 2.04 -13.41 11.86
CA ALA A 14 1.63 -14.34 10.82
C ALA A 14 2.87 -14.83 10.04
N THR A 15 2.71 -15.83 9.19
CA THR A 15 3.78 -16.31 8.31
C THR A 15 4.03 -15.34 7.14
N LEU A 16 5.23 -15.41 6.57
CA LEU A 16 5.59 -14.65 5.36
C LEU A 16 4.63 -14.91 4.21
N ASP A 17 4.20 -16.16 4.02
CA ASP A 17 3.30 -16.56 2.94
C ASP A 17 1.87 -16.04 3.15
N GLU A 18 1.37 -16.00 4.38
CA GLU A 18 0.06 -15.41 4.69
C GLU A 18 0.06 -13.91 4.40
N VAL A 19 1.07 -13.18 4.89
CA VAL A 19 1.18 -11.74 4.64
C VAL A 19 1.37 -11.46 3.15
N TRP A 20 2.23 -12.22 2.46
CA TRP A 20 2.44 -12.10 1.02
C TRP A 20 1.15 -12.36 0.23
N THR A 21 0.43 -13.42 0.55
CA THR A 21 -0.82 -13.78 -0.16
C THR A 21 -1.89 -12.72 0.06
N ALA A 22 -2.13 -12.31 1.31
CA ALA A 22 -3.15 -11.30 1.64
C ALA A 22 -2.88 -9.93 1.00
N THR A 23 -1.62 -9.64 0.67
CA THR A 23 -1.20 -8.37 0.10
C THR A 23 -1.10 -8.43 -1.43
N GLN A 24 -0.62 -9.54 -2.02
CA GLN A 24 -0.44 -9.66 -3.46
C GLN A 24 -1.68 -10.17 -4.21
N ASP A 25 -2.57 -10.94 -3.56
CA ASP A 25 -3.83 -11.39 -4.17
C ASP A 25 -4.83 -10.22 -4.26
N PRO A 26 -5.24 -9.76 -5.47
CA PRO A 26 -6.18 -8.66 -5.64
C PRO A 26 -7.51 -8.85 -4.91
N SER A 27 -7.99 -10.09 -4.80
CA SER A 27 -9.26 -10.41 -4.15
C SER A 27 -9.20 -10.23 -2.63
N GLN A 28 -8.02 -10.43 -2.04
CA GLN A 28 -7.77 -10.23 -0.61
C GLN A 28 -7.35 -8.80 -0.29
N HIS A 29 -6.53 -8.21 -1.16
CA HIS A 29 -6.00 -6.86 -1.01
C HIS A 29 -7.10 -5.82 -0.78
N VAL A 30 -8.13 -5.83 -1.62
CA VAL A 30 -9.24 -4.86 -1.55
C VAL A 30 -10.08 -4.99 -0.29
N ARG A 31 -9.97 -6.11 0.44
CA ARG A 31 -10.75 -6.36 1.66
C ARG A 31 -10.25 -5.48 2.79
N TRP A 32 -8.94 -5.36 2.97
CA TRP A 32 -8.32 -4.62 4.08
C TRP A 32 -7.83 -3.21 3.68
N ASP A 33 -7.39 -3.02 2.43
CA ASP A 33 -6.86 -1.74 1.97
C ASP A 33 -7.97 -0.79 1.52
N VAL A 34 -8.22 0.25 2.31
CA VAL A 34 -9.27 1.23 2.03
C VAL A 34 -8.92 2.16 0.90
N ARG A 35 -7.65 2.17 0.47
CA ARG A 35 -7.19 3.02 -0.64
C ARG A 35 -7.76 2.55 -1.97
N PHE A 36 -8.13 1.27 -2.07
CA PHE A 36 -8.67 0.63 -3.25
C PHE A 36 -10.06 0.07 -2.99
N SER A 37 -10.90 0.07 -4.03
CA SER A 37 -12.21 -0.60 -4.03
C SER A 37 -12.23 -1.78 -4.99
N ARG A 38 -11.36 -1.78 -6.00
CA ARG A 38 -11.18 -2.88 -6.94
C ARG A 38 -9.76 -2.84 -7.51
N ILE A 39 -9.18 -4.01 -7.71
CA ILE A 39 -7.94 -4.20 -8.45
C ILE A 39 -8.21 -5.29 -9.48
N THR A 40 -8.03 -4.99 -10.75
CA THR A 40 -8.26 -5.92 -11.86
C THR A 40 -6.94 -6.15 -12.59
N PRO A 41 -6.31 -7.32 -12.48
CA PRO A 41 -5.14 -7.68 -13.30
C PRO A 41 -5.47 -7.58 -14.79
N THR A 42 -4.53 -7.10 -15.60
CA THR A 42 -4.72 -6.94 -17.05
C THR A 42 -3.75 -7.77 -17.87
N THR A 43 -2.45 -7.58 -17.67
CA THR A 43 -1.40 -8.28 -18.42
C THR A 43 -0.22 -8.57 -17.52
N SER A 44 0.48 -9.65 -17.79
CA SER A 44 1.78 -9.93 -17.16
C SER A 44 2.88 -9.75 -18.21
N THR A 45 4.02 -9.23 -17.78
CA THR A 45 5.21 -9.08 -18.61
C THR A 45 6.12 -10.32 -18.47
N PRO A 46 6.97 -10.61 -19.47
CA PRO A 46 7.84 -11.79 -19.42
C PRO A 46 8.82 -11.82 -18.23
N ASP A 47 9.20 -10.64 -17.73
CA ASP A 47 10.05 -10.44 -16.55
C ASP A 47 9.28 -10.57 -15.21
N GLY A 48 8.00 -10.93 -15.25
CA GLY A 48 7.21 -11.24 -14.06
C GLY A 48 6.51 -10.04 -13.42
N ALA A 49 6.54 -8.86 -14.05
CA ALA A 49 5.71 -7.74 -13.60
C ALA A 49 4.25 -7.96 -14.04
N ALA A 50 3.32 -7.57 -13.18
CA ALA A 50 1.88 -7.62 -13.44
C ALA A 50 1.32 -6.21 -13.56
N ARG A 51 0.66 -5.93 -14.68
CA ARG A 51 -0.16 -4.73 -14.87
C ARG A 51 -1.56 -4.96 -14.33
N PHE A 52 -2.16 -3.91 -13.80
CA PHE A 52 -3.50 -3.92 -13.27
C PHE A 52 -4.17 -2.56 -13.43
N VAL A 53 -5.49 -2.57 -13.36
CA VAL A 53 -6.29 -1.36 -13.22
C VAL A 53 -6.86 -1.32 -11.82
N TYR A 54 -6.67 -0.20 -11.13
CA TYR A 54 -7.27 0.03 -9.82
C TYR A 54 -8.43 1.01 -9.90
N GLU A 55 -9.41 0.81 -9.02
CA GLU A 55 -10.52 1.72 -8.80
C GLU A 55 -10.58 2.12 -7.34
N ARG A 56 -10.91 3.37 -7.08
CA ARG A 56 -11.32 3.85 -5.76
C ARG A 56 -12.68 4.52 -5.88
N ARG A 57 -13.70 3.86 -5.32
CA ARG A 57 -15.07 4.37 -5.29
C ARG A 57 -15.25 5.32 -4.12
N THR A 58 -15.90 6.45 -4.40
CA THR A 58 -16.43 7.40 -3.42
C THR A 58 -17.93 7.56 -3.68
N PRO A 59 -18.71 8.15 -2.77
CA PRO A 59 -20.15 8.35 -2.99
C PRO A 59 -20.51 9.14 -4.25
N VAL A 60 -19.60 9.99 -4.75
CA VAL A 60 -19.86 10.92 -5.86
C VAL A 60 -19.07 10.61 -7.13
N HIS A 61 -17.97 9.86 -7.03
CA HIS A 61 -17.06 9.62 -8.16
C HIS A 61 -16.24 8.34 -7.97
N THR A 62 -15.89 7.68 -9.07
CA THR A 62 -14.95 6.55 -9.06
C THR A 62 -13.67 6.95 -9.75
N VAL A 63 -12.59 7.06 -8.97
CA VAL A 63 -11.25 7.28 -9.51
C VAL A 63 -10.74 5.96 -10.10
N ARG A 64 -10.26 6.00 -11.34
CA ARG A 64 -9.64 4.86 -12.02
C ARG A 64 -8.20 5.19 -12.39
N GLY A 65 -7.30 4.23 -12.27
CA GLY A 65 -5.92 4.39 -12.71
C GLY A 65 -5.24 3.07 -13.04
N ASP A 66 -4.08 3.18 -13.66
CA ASP A 66 -3.28 2.06 -14.12
C ASP A 66 -2.10 1.85 -13.17
N GLY A 67 -1.77 0.58 -12.94
CA GLY A 67 -0.69 0.17 -12.08
C GLY A 67 0.13 -0.95 -12.72
N ILE A 68 1.38 -1.03 -12.28
CA ILE A 68 2.27 -2.15 -12.54
C ILE A 68 3.01 -2.47 -11.25
N SER A 69 3.14 -3.76 -10.95
CA SER A 69 3.89 -4.23 -9.79
C SER A 69 4.74 -5.43 -10.15
N ILE A 70 5.89 -5.58 -9.50
CA ILE A 70 6.75 -6.76 -9.60
C ILE A 70 7.12 -7.23 -8.19
N GLY A 71 6.90 -8.51 -7.93
CA GLY A 71 7.24 -9.17 -6.68
C GLY A 71 8.60 -9.87 -6.78
N GLU A 72 9.50 -9.57 -5.85
CA GLU A 72 10.70 -10.35 -5.59
C GLU A 72 10.47 -11.24 -4.37
N THR A 73 10.36 -12.55 -4.60
CA THR A 73 10.08 -13.56 -3.56
C THR A 73 11.30 -14.31 -3.07
N SER A 74 12.42 -14.25 -3.79
CA SER A 74 13.65 -14.98 -3.50
C SER A 74 14.79 -14.01 -3.24
N ARG A 75 15.18 -13.88 -1.97
CA ARG A 75 16.36 -13.13 -1.54
C ARG A 75 17.15 -13.94 -0.51
N PRO A 76 18.48 -13.82 -0.48
CA PRO A 76 19.33 -14.59 0.44
C PRO A 76 19.02 -14.36 1.93
N ASP A 77 18.48 -13.18 2.27
CA ASP A 77 18.13 -12.78 3.63
C ASP A 77 16.71 -13.22 4.05
N GLY A 78 16.00 -13.96 3.20
CA GLY A 78 14.62 -14.39 3.44
C GLY A 78 13.57 -13.28 3.32
N THR A 79 13.98 -12.05 2.97
CA THR A 79 13.05 -10.94 2.77
C THR A 79 12.33 -11.07 1.42
N ARG A 80 11.14 -10.48 1.34
CA ARG A 80 10.46 -10.26 0.06
C ARG A 80 10.24 -8.77 -0.15
N THR A 81 10.13 -8.36 -1.40
CA THR A 81 9.62 -7.03 -1.73
C THR A 81 8.65 -7.06 -2.89
N SER A 82 7.75 -6.10 -2.94
CA SER A 82 6.93 -5.84 -4.12
C SER A 82 7.11 -4.38 -4.50
N ALA A 83 7.71 -4.11 -5.66
CA ALA A 83 7.83 -2.77 -6.21
C ALA A 83 6.58 -2.46 -7.04
N LEU A 84 6.07 -1.23 -6.93
CA LEU A 84 4.88 -0.82 -7.67
C LEU A 84 4.98 0.61 -8.18
N ARG A 85 4.42 0.84 -9.36
CA ARG A 85 4.19 2.17 -9.93
C ARG A 85 2.72 2.28 -10.33
N PHE A 86 2.17 3.48 -10.21
CA PHE A 86 0.79 3.76 -10.60
C PHE A 86 0.68 5.14 -11.24
N THR A 87 -0.35 5.32 -12.04
CA THR A 87 -0.71 6.59 -12.67
C THR A 87 -2.23 6.72 -12.76
N THR A 88 -2.71 7.94 -12.95
CA THR A 88 -4.11 8.20 -13.28
C THR A 88 -4.27 9.54 -14.00
N HIS A 89 -5.10 9.52 -15.05
CA HIS A 89 -5.51 10.71 -15.78
C HIS A 89 -6.78 11.35 -15.19
N ASP A 90 -7.36 10.77 -14.14
CA ASP A 90 -8.60 11.25 -13.53
C ASP A 90 -8.39 12.60 -12.84
N ARG A 91 -9.11 13.64 -13.28
CA ARG A 91 -8.94 15.00 -12.76
C ARG A 91 -9.30 15.16 -11.28
N LEU A 92 -10.17 14.29 -10.77
CA LEU A 92 -10.60 14.30 -9.39
C LEU A 92 -9.69 13.46 -8.49
N SER A 93 -8.68 12.79 -9.03
CA SER A 93 -7.69 12.09 -8.20
C SER A 93 -6.73 13.09 -7.52
N PRO A 94 -6.58 13.02 -6.18
CA PRO A 94 -5.56 13.80 -5.48
C PRO A 94 -4.15 13.24 -5.66
N LEU A 95 -4.00 11.97 -6.10
CA LEU A 95 -2.73 11.31 -6.38
C LEU A 95 -2.57 11.13 -7.89
N ARG A 96 -1.42 11.52 -8.45
CA ARG A 96 -1.06 11.28 -9.86
C ARG A 96 -0.07 10.14 -9.98
N ASP A 97 0.98 10.33 -10.77
CA ASP A 97 2.08 9.39 -10.92
C ASP A 97 2.71 9.12 -9.56
N GLY A 98 2.73 7.86 -9.17
CA GLY A 98 3.31 7.43 -7.93
C GLY A 98 4.14 6.18 -8.09
N ARG A 99 5.04 6.00 -7.13
CA ARG A 99 5.92 4.84 -7.04
C ARG A 99 6.11 4.47 -5.59
N GLY A 100 6.22 3.18 -5.33
CA GLY A 100 6.40 2.69 -3.98
C GLY A 100 6.90 1.27 -3.96
N TYR A 101 7.18 0.81 -2.76
CA TYR A 101 7.50 -0.58 -2.52
C TYR A 101 6.83 -1.05 -1.24
N TRP A 102 6.64 -2.35 -1.19
CA TRP A 102 6.32 -3.14 -0.01
C TRP A 102 7.51 -4.01 0.32
N ARG A 103 7.78 -4.17 1.61
CA ARG A 103 8.85 -5.01 2.13
C ARG A 103 8.29 -5.89 3.24
N TYR A 104 8.72 -7.15 3.21
CA TYR A 104 8.36 -8.19 4.15
C TYR A 104 9.65 -8.72 4.76
N GLU A 105 9.89 -8.38 6.02
CA GLU A 105 11.09 -8.75 6.76
C GLU A 105 10.70 -9.72 7.88
N PRO A 106 11.20 -10.97 7.86
CA PRO A 106 11.08 -11.87 9.00
C PRO A 106 11.73 -11.25 10.24
N VAL A 107 11.02 -11.26 11.37
CA VAL A 107 11.48 -10.83 12.69
C VAL A 107 11.05 -11.85 13.74
N ASP A 108 11.59 -11.76 14.96
CA ASP A 108 11.33 -12.77 16.01
C ASP A 108 9.84 -13.00 16.30
N ASP A 109 9.00 -11.96 16.19
CA ASP A 109 7.56 -12.00 16.48
C ASP A 109 6.70 -11.88 15.19
N GLY A 110 7.16 -12.46 14.08
CA GLY A 110 6.40 -12.56 12.83
C GLY A 110 7.03 -11.79 11.67
N ILE A 111 6.23 -11.03 10.93
CA ILE A 111 6.68 -10.31 9.72
C ILE A 111 6.54 -8.81 9.93
N ARG A 112 7.65 -8.09 9.82
CA ARG A 112 7.64 -6.64 9.67
C ARG A 112 7.24 -6.31 8.24
N PHE A 113 6.01 -5.84 8.08
CA PHE A 113 5.47 -5.36 6.82
C PHE A 113 5.61 -3.84 6.74
N SER A 114 6.35 -3.34 5.75
CA SER A 114 6.56 -1.91 5.57
C SER A 114 6.33 -1.45 4.13
N THR A 115 5.97 -0.19 3.98
CA THR A 115 5.87 0.48 2.69
C THR A 115 6.51 1.85 2.73
N GLY A 116 7.18 2.18 1.64
CA GLY A 116 7.65 3.52 1.33
C GLY A 116 7.16 3.91 -0.07
N TYR A 117 6.52 5.05 -0.20
CA TYR A 117 6.04 5.53 -1.50
C TYR A 117 5.95 7.04 -1.59
N ASP A 118 5.98 7.55 -2.82
CA ASP A 118 5.76 8.95 -3.12
C ASP A 118 4.93 9.10 -4.39
N TYR A 119 4.30 10.25 -4.56
CA TYR A 119 3.46 10.55 -5.70
C TYR A 119 3.46 12.05 -6.01
N ALA A 120 3.19 12.38 -7.27
CA ALA A 120 2.92 13.72 -7.73
C ALA A 120 1.52 14.18 -7.29
N ALA A 121 1.45 15.37 -6.69
CA ALA A 121 0.22 15.95 -6.16
C ALA A 121 -0.78 16.30 -7.28
N GLY A 122 -1.96 15.67 -7.27
CA GLY A 122 -3.01 15.93 -8.26
C GLY A 122 -3.75 17.25 -8.05
N TRP A 123 -3.80 17.74 -6.81
CA TRP A 123 -4.45 19.00 -6.44
C TRP A 123 -3.45 20.09 -6.02
N GLY A 124 -2.17 19.93 -6.39
CA GLY A 124 -1.12 20.90 -6.11
C GLY A 124 -0.97 21.18 -4.59
N PRO A 125 -1.15 22.44 -4.12
CA PRO A 125 -0.89 22.81 -2.72
C PRO A 125 -1.72 22.06 -1.67
N LEU A 126 -2.91 21.56 -2.01
CA LEU A 126 -3.75 20.80 -1.08
C LEU A 126 -3.10 19.47 -0.64
N ASP A 127 -2.01 19.06 -1.29
CA ASP A 127 -1.22 17.90 -0.91
C ASP A 127 -0.76 17.92 0.55
N VAL A 128 -0.56 19.11 1.13
CA VAL A 128 -0.20 19.27 2.55
C VAL A 128 -1.23 18.66 3.51
N ILE A 129 -2.49 18.56 3.10
CA ILE A 129 -3.58 17.92 3.86
C ILE A 129 -3.83 16.50 3.35
N VAL A 130 -3.84 16.31 2.03
CA VAL A 130 -4.09 15.00 1.40
C VAL A 130 -3.06 13.98 1.86
N ARG A 131 -1.78 14.33 1.85
CA ARG A 131 -0.69 13.39 2.14
C ARG A 131 -0.71 12.84 3.56
N PRO A 132 -0.93 13.66 4.62
CA PRO A 132 -1.21 13.14 5.96
C PRO A 132 -2.42 12.19 6.03
N ILE A 133 -3.53 12.52 5.35
CA ILE A 133 -4.74 11.68 5.31
C ILE A 133 -4.45 10.34 4.64
N VAL A 134 -3.75 10.37 3.52
CA VAL A 134 -3.35 9.17 2.76
C VAL A 134 -2.40 8.30 3.59
N GLY A 135 -1.43 8.91 4.29
CA GLY A 135 -0.54 8.18 5.19
C GLY A 135 -1.28 7.56 6.38
N TRP A 136 -2.26 8.28 6.94
CA TRP A 136 -3.14 7.76 7.98
C TRP A 136 -3.99 6.59 7.46
N ALA A 137 -4.57 6.70 6.26
CA ALA A 137 -5.39 5.64 5.66
C ALA A 137 -4.56 4.38 5.40
N THR A 138 -3.33 4.53 4.90
CA THR A 138 -2.37 3.41 4.75
C THR A 138 -2.11 2.73 6.10
N ALA A 139 -1.78 3.49 7.15
CA ALA A 139 -1.54 2.94 8.48
C ALA A 139 -2.78 2.25 9.07
N TRP A 140 -3.96 2.84 8.91
CA TRP A 140 -5.21 2.21 9.35
C TRP A 140 -5.46 0.88 8.64
N SER A 141 -5.21 0.82 7.32
CA SER A 141 -5.32 -0.41 6.54
C SER A 141 -4.30 -1.47 6.95
N PHE A 142 -3.07 -1.07 7.30
CA PHE A 142 -2.06 -2.00 7.80
C PHE A 142 -2.49 -2.62 9.14
N ASP A 143 -3.01 -1.84 10.09
CA ASP A 143 -3.53 -2.41 11.34
C ASP A 143 -4.78 -3.27 11.11
N ARG A 144 -5.61 -2.96 10.10
CA ARG A 144 -6.75 -3.80 9.71
C ARG A 144 -6.32 -5.14 9.12
N LEU A 145 -5.30 -5.14 8.27
CA LEU A 145 -4.66 -6.37 7.77
C LEU A 145 -4.07 -7.18 8.93
N ARG A 146 -3.34 -6.53 9.84
CA ARG A 146 -2.77 -7.16 11.02
C ARG A 146 -3.84 -7.83 11.87
N LEU A 147 -4.92 -7.13 12.19
CA LEU A 147 -6.03 -7.70 12.97
C LEU A 147 -6.66 -8.90 12.26
N TRP A 148 -6.84 -8.83 10.94
CA TRP A 148 -7.39 -9.95 10.19
C TRP A 148 -6.50 -11.19 10.25
N LEU A 149 -5.20 -11.03 9.98
CA LEU A 149 -4.26 -12.15 9.98
C LEU A 149 -3.98 -12.70 11.38
N GLU A 150 -3.94 -11.86 12.42
CA GLU A 150 -3.64 -12.32 13.79
C GLU A 150 -4.83 -12.90 14.53
N THR A 151 -6.06 -12.54 14.15
CA THR A 151 -7.27 -12.89 14.93
C THR A 151 -8.35 -13.61 14.12
N GLY A 152 -8.20 -13.70 12.80
CA GLY A 152 -9.22 -14.22 11.89
C GLY A 152 -10.44 -13.30 11.73
N VAL A 153 -10.47 -12.12 12.37
CA VAL A 153 -11.59 -11.18 12.24
C VAL A 153 -11.59 -10.57 10.85
N GLU A 154 -12.63 -10.87 10.08
CA GLU A 154 -12.73 -10.41 8.70
C GLU A 154 -12.65 -8.89 8.57
N PRO A 155 -11.89 -8.35 7.59
CA PRO A 155 -11.70 -6.92 7.44
C PRO A 155 -13.01 -6.15 7.34
N GLU A 156 -14.03 -6.72 6.67
CA GLU A 156 -15.34 -6.10 6.40
C GLU A 156 -16.09 -5.73 7.69
N ARG A 157 -15.76 -6.34 8.83
CA ARG A 157 -16.29 -5.95 10.15
C ARG A 157 -15.92 -4.51 10.51
N TYR A 158 -14.82 -4.00 9.96
CA TYR A 158 -14.34 -2.64 10.15
C TYR A 158 -14.47 -1.85 8.85
N ALA A 159 -15.63 -1.23 8.63
CA ALA A 159 -15.78 -0.16 7.64
C ALA A 159 -15.03 1.11 8.08
N LEU A 160 -14.71 2.01 7.13
CA LEU A 160 -13.97 3.26 7.38
C LEU A 160 -14.55 4.11 8.52
N TRP A 161 -15.88 4.15 8.68
CA TRP A 161 -16.51 4.93 9.75
C TRP A 161 -16.14 4.43 11.16
N HIS A 162 -15.74 3.17 11.32
CA HIS A 162 -15.26 2.63 12.60
C HIS A 162 -13.94 3.25 13.04
N ALA A 163 -13.23 3.99 12.17
CA ALA A 163 -12.11 4.82 12.59
C ALA A 163 -12.51 5.87 13.64
N LEU A 164 -13.77 6.31 13.62
CA LEU A 164 -14.35 7.26 14.57
C LEU A 164 -14.91 6.58 15.83
N ALA A 165 -15.02 5.25 15.85
CA ALA A 165 -15.57 4.49 16.97
C ALA A 165 -14.56 4.33 18.13
N PHE A 166 -14.09 5.44 18.71
CA PHE A 166 -12.97 5.44 19.65
C PHE A 166 -13.19 4.58 20.91
N TRP A 167 -14.44 4.32 21.27
CA TRP A 167 -14.85 3.42 22.35
C TRP A 167 -14.58 1.94 22.07
N ARG A 168 -14.40 1.53 20.81
CA ARG A 168 -14.05 0.16 20.45
C ARG A 168 -12.55 -0.09 20.62
N GLY A 169 -12.19 -1.00 21.52
CA GLY A 169 -10.81 -1.45 21.75
C GLY A 169 -10.25 -2.26 20.58
N ASP A 170 -11.12 -3.03 19.91
CA ASP A 170 -10.80 -4.01 18.87
C ASP A 170 -10.65 -3.42 17.46
N ARG A 171 -10.98 -2.14 17.28
CA ARG A 171 -10.90 -1.48 15.96
C ARG A 171 -9.46 -1.31 15.45
N PRO A 172 -9.28 -1.19 14.13
CA PRO A 172 -8.01 -0.76 13.56
C PRO A 172 -7.66 0.68 13.96
N ARG A 173 -6.38 0.93 14.23
CA ARG A 173 -5.83 2.21 14.68
C ARG A 173 -4.52 2.50 13.96
N ALA A 174 -4.50 3.57 13.16
CA ALA A 174 -3.28 4.05 12.49
C ALA A 174 -2.12 4.36 13.47
N SER A 175 -2.43 4.68 14.74
CA SER A 175 -1.43 4.94 15.78
C SER A 175 -0.65 3.71 16.22
N ARG A 176 -1.09 2.48 15.86
CA ARG A 176 -0.34 1.25 16.12
C ARG A 176 0.75 0.98 15.07
N CYS A 177 0.78 1.75 13.99
CA CYS A 177 1.79 1.62 12.95
C CYS A 177 2.89 2.69 13.13
N GLU A 178 4.10 2.30 12.76
CA GLU A 178 5.22 3.22 12.65
C GLU A 178 5.05 4.07 11.38
N ARG A 179 5.34 5.37 11.48
CA ARG A 179 5.21 6.31 10.35
C ARG A 179 6.52 7.01 10.00
N VAL A 180 7.61 6.63 10.67
CA VAL A 180 8.95 7.18 10.47
C VAL A 180 9.83 6.06 9.96
N PRO A 181 10.54 6.25 8.84
CA PRO A 181 11.47 5.25 8.33
C PRO A 181 12.59 4.96 9.35
N PRO A 182 13.14 3.73 9.34
CA PRO A 182 14.31 3.39 10.14
C PRO A 182 15.46 4.36 9.85
N HIS A 183 16.26 4.64 10.88
CA HIS A 183 17.39 5.57 10.82
C HIS A 183 17.03 7.00 10.32
N ARG A 184 15.76 7.41 10.40
CA ARG A 184 15.25 8.71 9.91
C ARG A 184 15.58 8.98 8.44
N ARG A 185 15.71 7.93 7.64
CA ARG A 185 15.82 8.02 6.17
C ARG A 185 14.53 8.61 5.58
N ARG A 186 14.55 8.99 4.31
CA ARG A 186 13.33 9.31 3.56
C ARG A 186 12.63 8.01 3.17
N ALA A 187 11.32 8.08 2.94
CA ALA A 187 10.49 6.91 2.69
C ALA A 187 10.94 6.04 1.50
N LEU A 188 11.65 6.60 0.52
CA LEU A 188 12.11 5.89 -0.67
C LEU A 188 13.63 5.62 -0.69
N ASP A 189 14.37 6.00 0.35
CA ASP A 189 15.84 5.83 0.37
C ASP A 189 16.22 4.34 0.39
N ASP A 190 15.35 3.48 0.97
CA ASP A 190 15.55 2.04 1.02
C ASP A 190 14.77 1.30 -0.09
N ALA A 191 14.29 1.98 -1.14
CA ALA A 191 13.54 1.30 -2.18
C ALA A 191 14.38 0.21 -2.89
N PRO A 192 13.80 -0.94 -3.24
CA PRO A 192 14.51 -1.99 -3.98
C PRO A 192 14.86 -1.52 -5.39
N ALA A 193 15.96 -2.04 -5.96
CA ALA A 193 16.43 -1.67 -7.29
C ALA A 193 15.38 -1.94 -8.39
N THR A 194 14.54 -2.96 -8.21
CA THR A 194 13.40 -3.25 -9.11
C THR A 194 12.41 -2.09 -9.21
N LEU A 195 12.26 -1.23 -8.19
CA LEU A 195 11.40 -0.06 -8.30
C LEU A 195 11.92 0.97 -9.32
N ALA A 196 13.25 1.11 -9.43
CA ALA A 196 13.86 2.00 -10.41
C ALA A 196 13.77 1.44 -11.83
N ALA A 197 13.85 0.11 -11.97
CA ALA A 197 13.75 -0.59 -13.25
C ALA A 197 12.31 -0.75 -13.75
N LEU A 198 11.31 -0.66 -12.87
CA LEU A 198 9.91 -0.90 -13.22
C LEU A 198 9.41 0.15 -14.23
N PRO A 199 8.85 -0.25 -15.38
CA PRO A 199 8.41 0.69 -16.40
C PRO A 199 7.21 1.52 -15.92
N ALA A 200 6.89 2.59 -16.66
CA ALA A 200 5.68 3.36 -16.38
C ALA A 200 4.43 2.48 -16.64
N PRO A 201 3.33 2.65 -15.87
CA PRO A 201 2.13 1.85 -16.06
C PRO A 201 1.45 2.07 -17.43
N GLY A 202 1.56 3.28 -17.99
CA GLY A 202 0.91 3.72 -19.23
C GLY A 202 1.59 3.25 -20.51
N GLY A 203 1.87 1.95 -20.63
CA GLY A 203 2.56 1.35 -21.77
C GLY A 203 1.71 0.36 -22.55
N THR A 204 0.57 0.82 -23.08
CA THR A 204 -0.13 0.32 -24.29
C THR A 204 -1.40 1.15 -24.51
N ARG A 205 -1.27 2.28 -25.20
CA ARG A 205 -2.40 2.94 -25.86
C ARG A 205 -1.96 3.47 -27.20
#